data_AF-A0A932JF84-F1
#
_entry.id   AF-A0A932JF84-F1
#
_cell.length_a   1.000
_cell.length_b   1.000
_cell.length_c   1.000
_cell.angle_alpha   90.00
_cell.angle_beta   90.00
_cell.angle_gamma   90.00
#
_symmetry.space_group_name_H-M   'P 1'
#
loop_
_entity.id
_entity.type
_entity.pdbx_description
1 polymer ?
#
loop_
_entity_poly.entity_id
_entity_poly.type
_entity_poly.pdbx_seq_one_letter_code
_entity_poly.pdbx_strand_id
1 'polypeptide(L)'
;MKTASGSSEFQMYRDEAADPPALVCVVGKTELRYHLRCLEDLRAMLKARGDWMPLGGADEQKPAAEGTVEAWGRSPKNPVGGWYGLKKGLRGRFGVYVPPLMEALGLAEVEHNPKNNRMRAL
;
A
#
# COMPACT_ATOMS: atom_id res chain seq x y z
N MET A 1 -10.83 4.59 -8.61
CA MET A 1 -9.40 4.74 -8.98
C MET A 1 -8.90 3.45 -9.63
N LYS A 2 -7.76 3.50 -10.33
CA LYS A 2 -7.14 2.35 -10.99
C LYS A 2 -5.81 1.99 -10.32
N THR A 3 -5.42 0.72 -10.39
CA THR A 3 -4.08 0.29 -9.94
C THR A 3 -3.00 0.96 -10.79
N ALA A 4 -1.75 1.02 -10.30
CA ALA A 4 -0.65 1.66 -11.03
C ALA A 4 -0.46 1.08 -12.45
N SER A 5 -0.65 -0.24 -12.59
CA SER A 5 -0.62 -0.96 -13.88
C SER A 5 -1.87 -0.74 -14.75
N GLY A 6 -2.92 -0.07 -14.25
CA GLY A 6 -4.20 0.11 -14.92
C GLY A 6 -5.11 -1.13 -14.99
N SER A 7 -4.69 -2.25 -14.37
CA SER A 7 -5.33 -3.55 -14.55
C SER A 7 -6.65 -3.74 -13.80
N SER A 8 -6.94 -2.92 -12.79
CA SER A 8 -8.14 -3.08 -11.96
C SER A 8 -8.66 -1.76 -11.43
N GLU A 9 -9.98 -1.64 -11.37
CA GLU A 9 -10.68 -0.54 -10.71
C GLU A 9 -11.02 -0.90 -9.27
N PHE A 10 -10.84 0.07 -8.38
CA PHE A 10 -11.14 -0.08 -6.96
C PHE A 10 -11.55 1.25 -6.34
N GLN A 11 -12.18 1.17 -5.17
CA GLN A 11 -12.56 2.32 -4.36
C GLN A 11 -11.84 2.26 -3.03
N MET A 12 -11.45 3.42 -2.50
CA MET A 12 -10.88 3.53 -1.17
C MET A 12 -11.55 4.64 -0.37
N TYR A 13 -11.75 4.39 0.92
CA TYR A 13 -12.26 5.38 1.87
C TYR A 13 -11.64 5.15 3.25
N ARG A 14 -11.66 6.20 4.07
CA ARG A 14 -11.20 6.14 5.46
C ARG A 14 -12.35 5.72 6.35
N ASP A 15 -12.09 4.79 7.26
CA ASP A 15 -12.96 4.37 8.35
C ASP A 15 -12.27 4.70 9.67
N GLU A 16 -12.43 5.94 10.11
CA GLU A 16 -11.80 6.48 11.34
C GLU A 16 -12.44 5.92 12.62
N ALA A 17 -13.64 5.35 12.52
CA ALA A 17 -14.36 4.76 13.64
C ALA A 17 -13.98 3.30 13.90
N ALA A 18 -13.28 2.64 12.97
CA ALA A 18 -12.73 1.30 13.18
C ALA A 18 -11.67 1.29 14.29
N ASP A 19 -11.50 0.14 14.94
CA ASP A 19 -10.43 -0.11 15.91
C ASP A 19 -9.55 -1.28 15.43
N PRO A 20 -8.32 -1.01 14.94
CA PRO A 20 -7.71 0.30 14.73
C PRO A 20 -8.33 1.06 13.54
N PRO A 21 -8.16 2.40 13.44
CA PRO A 21 -8.62 3.19 12.30
C PRO A 21 -8.11 2.62 10.99
N ALA A 22 -8.99 2.51 10.00
CA ALA A 22 -8.72 1.73 8.79
C ALA A 22 -8.82 2.57 7.51
N LEU A 23 -7.96 2.22 6.56
CA LEU A 23 -8.12 2.54 5.15
C LEU A 23 -8.76 1.32 4.47
N VAL A 24 -9.99 1.47 4.00
CA VAL A 24 -10.76 0.40 3.38
C VAL A 24 -10.57 0.46 1.87
N CYS A 25 -10.30 -0.70 1.27
CA CYS A 25 -10.14 -0.88 -0.18
C CYS A 25 -11.14 -1.91 -0.69
N VAL A 26 -12.03 -1.49 -1.59
CA VAL A 26 -13.06 -2.34 -2.20
C VAL A 26 -12.72 -2.59 -3.67
N VAL A 27 -12.54 -3.85 -4.03
CA VAL A 27 -12.27 -4.32 -5.40
C VAL A 27 -13.23 -5.45 -5.75
N GLY A 28 -14.19 -5.18 -6.64
CA GLY A 28 -15.30 -6.10 -6.89
C GLY A 28 -16.08 -6.41 -5.60
N LYS A 29 -16.12 -7.69 -5.21
CA LYS A 29 -16.76 -8.16 -3.95
C LYS A 29 -15.77 -8.29 -2.78
N THR A 30 -14.50 -7.99 -3.01
CA THR A 30 -13.44 -8.17 -2.02
C THR A 30 -13.14 -6.86 -1.33
N GLU A 31 -13.16 -6.90 0.00
CA GLU A 31 -12.75 -5.78 0.85
C GLU A 31 -11.43 -6.13 1.57
N LEU A 32 -10.40 -5.33 1.30
CA LEU A 32 -9.14 -5.29 2.03
C LEU A 32 -9.16 -4.12 3.00
N ARG A 33 -8.47 -4.24 4.13
CA ARG A 33 -8.34 -3.17 5.12
C ARG A 33 -6.90 -3.03 5.52
N TYR A 34 -6.44 -1.79 5.56
CA TYR A 34 -5.12 -1.42 6.05
C TYR A 34 -5.26 -0.50 7.25
N HIS A 35 -4.30 -0.49 8.17
CA HIS A 35 -4.17 0.56 9.17
C HIS A 35 -4.14 1.94 8.48
N LEU A 36 -4.99 2.88 8.90
CA LEU A 36 -5.09 4.20 8.28
C LEU A 36 -3.79 5.01 8.35
N ARG A 37 -3.04 4.85 9.45
CA ARG A 37 -1.71 5.46 9.65
C ARG A 37 -0.67 5.08 8.58
N CYS A 38 -0.93 4.04 7.77
CA CYS A 38 -0.01 3.60 6.73
C CYS A 38 0.35 4.70 5.72
N LEU A 39 -0.54 5.68 5.49
CA LEU A 39 -0.28 6.78 4.56
C LEU A 39 0.84 7.69 5.07
N GLU A 40 0.79 8.06 6.35
CA GLU A 40 1.81 8.90 6.98
C GLU A 40 3.11 8.12 7.19
N ASP A 41 3.02 6.89 7.68
CA ASP A 41 4.21 6.06 7.91
C ASP A 41 4.95 5.74 6.61
N LEU A 42 4.22 5.42 5.52
CA LEU A 42 4.82 5.15 4.21
C LEU A 42 5.45 6.41 3.64
N ARG A 43 4.78 7.57 3.75
CA ARG A 43 5.34 8.84 3.30
C ARG A 43 6.63 9.16 4.04
N ALA A 44 6.65 9.03 5.36
CA ALA A 44 7.82 9.28 6.18
C ALA A 44 8.99 8.37 5.80
N MET A 45 8.72 7.07 5.60
CA MET A 45 9.73 6.11 5.15
C MET A 45 10.28 6.46 3.77
N LEU A 46 9.42 6.80 2.80
CA LEU A 46 9.84 7.17 1.45
C LEU A 46 10.67 8.47 1.44
N LYS A 47 10.33 9.45 2.29
CA LYS A 47 11.14 10.66 2.47
C LYS A 47 12.52 10.35 3.04
N ALA A 48 12.59 9.50 4.05
CA ALA A 48 13.86 9.08 4.64
C ALA A 48 14.72 8.28 3.65
N ARG A 49 14.09 7.50 2.77
CA ARG A 49 14.78 6.80 1.67
C ARG A 49 15.32 7.77 0.62
N GLY A 50 14.57 8.82 0.26
CA GLY A 50 14.99 9.87 -0.67
C GLY A 50 15.12 9.42 -2.14
N ASP A 51 14.66 8.22 -2.49
CA ASP A 51 14.76 7.67 -3.85
C ASP A 51 13.55 6.76 -4.15
N TRP A 52 13.42 6.38 -5.42
CA TRP A 52 12.42 5.46 -5.93
C TRP A 52 12.50 4.09 -5.27
N MET A 53 11.34 3.56 -4.89
CA MET A 53 11.17 2.24 -4.29
C MET A 53 10.22 1.39 -5.14
N PRO A 54 10.59 0.15 -5.52
CA PRO A 54 9.69 -0.72 -6.26
C PRO A 54 8.45 -1.09 -5.46
N LEU A 55 7.29 -1.17 -6.12
CA LEU A 55 6.02 -1.43 -5.47
C LEU A 55 5.91 -2.87 -4.90
N GLY A 56 6.27 -3.88 -5.70
CA GLY A 56 6.42 -5.28 -5.25
C GLY A 56 5.15 -6.03 -4.85
N GLY A 57 3.99 -5.74 -5.46
CA GLY A 57 2.70 -6.31 -5.07
C GLY A 57 2.68 -7.84 -4.90
N ALA A 58 2.19 -8.31 -3.76
CA ALA A 58 2.07 -9.74 -3.46
C ALA A 58 0.87 -10.04 -2.54
N ASP A 59 0.20 -11.17 -2.76
CA ASP A 59 -0.83 -11.67 -1.83
C ASP A 59 -0.22 -12.00 -0.45
N GLU A 60 -1.07 -12.18 0.58
CA GLU A 60 -0.61 -12.54 1.93
C GLU A 60 0.15 -13.87 1.93
N GLN A 61 -0.29 -14.84 1.13
CA GLN A 61 0.29 -16.19 1.08
C GLN A 61 1.57 -16.27 0.23
N LYS A 62 1.98 -15.19 -0.43
CA LYS A 62 3.16 -15.16 -1.30
C LYS A 62 4.28 -14.34 -0.66
N PRO A 63 5.54 -14.73 -0.85
CA PRO A 63 6.66 -13.90 -0.43
C PRO A 63 6.62 -12.55 -1.17
N ALA A 64 6.89 -11.47 -0.45
CA ALA A 64 7.12 -10.17 -1.06
C ALA A 64 8.62 -10.04 -1.38
N ALA A 65 8.95 -9.49 -2.54
CA ALA A 65 10.34 -9.24 -2.90
C ALA A 65 10.97 -8.22 -1.92
N GLU A 66 12.16 -8.52 -1.43
CA GLU A 66 12.86 -7.62 -0.52
C GLU A 66 13.12 -6.25 -1.16
N GLY A 67 13.16 -5.20 -0.32
CA GLY A 67 13.38 -3.83 -0.77
C GLY A 67 12.17 -3.18 -1.46
N THR A 68 11.00 -3.82 -1.45
CA THR A 68 9.77 -3.28 -2.06
C THR A 68 8.80 -2.68 -1.04
N VAL A 69 7.88 -1.83 -1.52
CA VAL A 69 6.82 -1.22 -0.70
C VAL A 69 5.95 -2.30 -0.06
N GLU A 70 5.63 -3.36 -0.80
CA GLU A 70 4.92 -4.52 -0.27
C GLU A 70 5.68 -5.21 0.87
N ALA A 71 6.99 -5.43 0.72
CA ALA A 71 7.80 -6.05 1.77
C ALA A 71 7.89 -5.16 3.01
N TRP A 72 8.02 -3.84 2.85
CA TRP A 72 7.97 -2.91 3.96
C TRP A 72 6.60 -2.92 4.67
N GLY A 73 5.51 -2.99 3.89
CA GLY A 73 4.13 -3.01 4.41
C GLY A 73 3.78 -4.22 5.27
N ARG A 74 4.61 -5.26 5.26
CA ARG A 74 4.48 -6.48 6.07
C ARG A 74 5.68 -6.77 6.98
N SER A 75 6.59 -5.82 7.11
CA SER A 75 7.85 -5.99 7.84
C SER A 75 7.66 -5.88 9.36
N PRO A 76 8.29 -6.74 10.18
CA PRO A 76 8.31 -6.55 11.63
C PRO A 76 9.08 -5.29 12.07
N LYS A 77 9.81 -4.64 11.16
CA LYS A 77 10.59 -3.42 11.42
C LYS A 77 9.83 -2.15 11.05
N ASN A 78 8.61 -2.24 10.53
CA ASN A 78 7.80 -1.06 10.27
C ASN A 78 7.16 -0.52 11.57
N PRO A 79 6.62 0.71 11.57
CA PRO A 79 6.02 1.32 12.76
C PRO A 79 4.92 0.52 13.47
N VAL A 80 4.24 -0.41 12.78
CA VAL A 80 3.20 -1.27 13.38
C VAL A 80 3.71 -2.66 13.76
N GLY A 81 5.00 -2.94 13.57
CA GLY A 81 5.62 -4.21 13.96
C GLY A 81 5.17 -5.43 13.15
N GLY A 82 4.66 -5.24 11.93
CA GLY A 82 4.15 -6.34 11.12
C GLY A 82 3.32 -5.92 9.93
N TRP A 83 2.10 -6.43 9.81
CA TRP A 83 1.23 -6.15 8.67
C TRP A 83 0.46 -4.87 8.88
N TYR A 84 0.53 -3.95 7.90
CA TYR A 84 -0.49 -2.90 7.81
C TYR A 84 -1.85 -3.48 7.43
N GLY A 85 -1.88 -4.61 6.71
CA GLY A 85 -3.12 -5.33 6.41
C GLY A 85 -3.79 -5.91 7.66
N LEU A 86 -5.05 -5.55 7.88
CA LEU A 86 -5.81 -5.88 9.09
C LEU A 86 -6.51 -7.24 8.98
N LYS A 87 -7.06 -7.56 7.81
CA LYS A 87 -7.92 -8.74 7.62
C LYS A 87 -7.09 -9.98 7.27
N LYS A 88 -7.05 -10.97 8.17
CA LYS A 88 -6.39 -12.26 7.94
C LYS A 88 -6.90 -12.92 6.65
N GLY A 89 -5.98 -13.44 5.84
CA GLY A 89 -6.25 -13.97 4.50
C GLY A 89 -6.23 -12.91 3.40
N LEU A 90 -6.29 -11.61 3.75
CA LEU A 90 -6.31 -10.45 2.85
C LEU A 90 -5.39 -9.32 3.31
N ARG A 91 -4.24 -9.65 3.94
CA ARG A 91 -3.31 -8.64 4.46
C ARG A 91 -2.33 -8.07 3.42
N GLY A 92 -2.16 -8.76 2.31
CA GLY A 92 -1.24 -8.39 1.24
C GLY A 92 -1.78 -7.30 0.30
N ARG A 93 -1.17 -7.22 -0.88
CA ARG A 93 -1.45 -6.25 -1.94
C ARG A 93 -1.32 -4.79 -1.49
N PHE A 94 -0.56 -4.56 -0.43
CA PHE A 94 -0.27 -3.23 0.07
C PHE A 94 0.39 -2.37 -1.01
N GLY A 95 1.40 -2.93 -1.70
CA GLY A 95 2.09 -2.28 -2.82
C GLY A 95 1.26 -2.17 -4.11
N VAL A 96 0.02 -2.68 -4.12
CA VAL A 96 -0.88 -2.59 -5.29
C VAL A 96 -1.87 -1.44 -5.12
N TYR A 97 -2.48 -1.31 -3.93
CA TYR A 97 -3.60 -0.41 -3.71
C TYR A 97 -3.23 0.89 -3.01
N VAL A 98 -2.22 0.89 -2.12
CA VAL A 98 -1.83 2.09 -1.37
C VAL A 98 -1.10 3.13 -2.25
N PRO A 99 -0.15 2.76 -3.15
CA PRO A 99 0.58 3.74 -3.94
C PRO A 99 -0.30 4.65 -4.82
N PRO A 100 -1.28 4.14 -5.61
CA PRO A 100 -2.14 5.01 -6.42
C PRO A 100 -2.99 5.98 -5.59
N LEU A 101 -3.37 5.59 -4.36
CA LEU A 101 -4.05 6.51 -3.45
C LEU A 101 -3.11 7.62 -2.98
N MET A 102 -1.86 7.28 -2.60
CA MET A 102 -0.90 8.29 -2.16
C MET A 102 -0.59 9.31 -3.25
N GLU A 103 -0.50 8.88 -4.50
CA GLU A 103 -0.40 9.78 -5.64
C GLU A 103 -1.61 10.68 -5.78
N ALA A 104 -2.83 10.12 -5.75
CA ALA A 104 -4.07 10.90 -5.83
C ALA A 104 -4.21 11.93 -4.68
N LEU A 105 -3.58 11.67 -3.53
CA LEU A 105 -3.53 12.59 -2.38
C LEU A 105 -2.35 13.58 -2.44
N GLY A 106 -1.51 13.54 -3.47
CA GLY A 106 -0.34 14.41 -3.59
C GLY A 106 0.77 14.11 -2.56
N LEU A 107 0.85 12.87 -2.07
CA LEU A 107 1.84 12.44 -1.07
C LEU A 107 3.08 11.77 -1.70
N ALA A 108 2.96 11.29 -2.94
CA ALA A 108 3.99 10.53 -3.63
C ALA A 108 3.85 10.67 -5.16
N GLU A 109 4.93 10.40 -5.88
CA GLU A 109 4.93 10.13 -7.32
C GLU A 109 4.93 8.61 -7.55
N VAL A 110 4.18 8.12 -8.55
CA VAL A 110 4.09 6.69 -8.88
C VAL A 110 4.31 6.50 -10.38
N GLU A 111 5.04 5.42 -10.74
CA GLU A 111 5.17 5.02 -12.14
C GLU A 111 3.94 4.24 -12.62
N HIS A 112 3.55 4.45 -13.88
CA HIS A 112 2.41 3.79 -14.53
C HIS A 112 2.81 2.92 -15.73
N ASN A 113 3.86 2.12 -15.56
CA ASN A 113 4.25 1.10 -16.53
C ASN A 113 3.37 -0.17 -16.38
N PRO A 114 3.37 -1.07 -17.38
CA PRO A 114 2.66 -2.35 -17.27
C PRO A 114 3.12 -3.25 -16.11
N LYS A 115 4.37 -3.10 -15.66
CA LYS A 115 4.97 -3.86 -14.55
C LYS A 115 6.19 -3.12 -13.98
N ASN A 116 6.67 -3.59 -12.82
CA ASN A 116 7.87 -3.08 -12.14
C ASN A 116 7.81 -1.60 -11.78
N ASN A 117 6.61 -1.09 -11.52
CA ASN A 117 6.39 0.29 -11.08
C ASN A 117 7.10 0.55 -9.76
N ARG A 118 7.47 1.82 -9.59
CA ARG A 118 8.11 2.35 -8.38
C ARG A 118 7.31 3.55 -7.88
N MET A 119 7.59 3.96 -6.65
CA MET A 119 7.11 5.21 -6.09
C MET A 119 8.19 5.94 -5.30
N ARG A 120 8.04 7.24 -5.12
CA ARG A 120 8.85 8.06 -4.19
C ARG A 120 7.99 9.12 -3.52
N ALA A 121 8.41 9.65 -2.39
CA ALA A 121 7.68 10.72 -1.71
C ALA A 121 7.80 12.07 -2.42
N LEU A 122 6.77 12.91 -2.24
CA LEU A 122 6.77 14.36 -2.50
C LEU A 122 7.13 15.16 -1.23
#